data_AF-A0A970W5I8-F1
#
_entry.id   AF-A0A970W5I8-F1
#
_cell.length_a   1.000
_cell.length_b   1.000
_cell.length_c   1.000
_cell.angle_alpha   90.00
_cell.angle_beta   90.00
_cell.angle_gamma   90.00
#
_symmetry.space_group_name_H-M   'P 1'
#
loop_
_entity.id
_entity.type
_entity.pdbx_description
1 polymer ?
#
loop_
_entity_poly.entity_id
_entity_poly.type
_entity_poly.pdbx_seq_one_letter_code
_entity_poly.pdbx_strand_id
1 'polypeptide(L)'
;MKLYDLGAVSWQDSQLIYHTLPRLGHHGLILLRPSTPYFCIGYHQDVEQEVDVAYCREHHIPIFRREVGGGAVYLDGQQLFFQLILPREHPLAAQTKERFYQQLLEPVVQTYKAMGIDCRYKPVNDVITTQGRKISGTGAAEIAGHVILVGNLIADFNYEMMTRILRVPDEKYRDKVFKSMTENLSTIKRELGAVPTWEEMSALLASEFAKVLGPLEPSALPEGVQAKRDELWAQFSTDEWLYKRGRRQAERAVKIAAGTEVRQRMFKAPGGLIRALFVVKENKLGSVSLSGDFFIYPADKLGELEAALEGVALEQAEAAIDAFYAANRIDSPGLTPADLAKVLVA
;
A
#
# COMPACT_ATOMS: atom_id res chain seq x y z
N MET A 1 -23.32 -18.38 -1.83
CA MET A 1 -22.10 -17.86 -2.49
C MET A 1 -21.06 -18.97 -2.50
N LYS A 2 -20.23 -19.12 -3.54
CA LYS A 2 -19.18 -20.16 -3.57
C LYS A 2 -17.95 -19.73 -2.76
N LEU A 3 -17.36 -20.66 -2.02
CA LEU A 3 -16.10 -20.50 -1.30
C LEU A 3 -15.04 -21.42 -1.91
N TYR A 4 -13.97 -20.80 -2.39
CA TYR A 4 -12.80 -21.48 -2.93
C TYR A 4 -11.64 -21.30 -1.95
N ASP A 5 -11.52 -22.18 -0.94
CA ASP A 5 -10.34 -22.20 -0.07
C ASP A 5 -9.26 -23.07 -0.71
N LEU A 6 -8.26 -22.40 -1.28
CA LEU A 6 -7.25 -23.03 -2.14
C LEU A 6 -5.93 -23.27 -1.40
N GLY A 7 -5.79 -22.77 -0.17
CA GLY A 7 -4.55 -22.86 0.58
C GLY A 7 -3.36 -22.20 -0.14
N ALA A 8 -2.24 -22.91 -0.22
CA ALA A 8 -1.04 -22.44 -0.92
C ALA A 8 -1.12 -22.72 -2.42
N VAL A 9 -1.01 -21.68 -3.24
CA VAL A 9 -1.05 -21.75 -4.71
C VAL A 9 0.23 -21.19 -5.32
N SER A 10 0.46 -21.37 -6.62
CA SER A 10 1.55 -20.68 -7.30
C SER A 10 1.38 -19.15 -7.18
N TRP A 11 2.47 -18.38 -7.21
CA TRP A 11 2.34 -16.92 -7.14
C TRP A 11 1.54 -16.37 -8.35
N GLN A 12 1.65 -17.02 -9.51
CA GLN A 12 0.87 -16.69 -10.71
C GLN A 12 -0.62 -16.89 -10.46
N ASP A 13 -1.02 -18.04 -9.92
CA ASP A 13 -2.44 -18.33 -9.64
C ASP A 13 -3.00 -17.39 -8.57
N SER A 14 -2.19 -17.01 -7.58
CA SER A 14 -2.59 -16.01 -6.59
C SER A 14 -3.00 -14.67 -7.21
N GLN A 15 -2.51 -14.35 -8.40
CA GLN A 15 -2.92 -13.18 -9.17
C GLN A 15 -3.97 -13.48 -10.23
N LEU A 16 -3.89 -14.61 -10.93
CA LEU A 16 -4.72 -14.88 -12.11
C LEU A 16 -6.12 -15.38 -11.79
N ILE A 17 -6.35 -16.01 -10.63
CA ILE A 17 -7.66 -16.59 -10.30
C ILE A 17 -8.76 -15.52 -10.28
N TYR A 18 -8.54 -14.39 -9.62
CA TYR A 18 -9.51 -13.30 -9.58
C TYR A 18 -9.64 -12.51 -10.89
N HIS A 19 -8.71 -12.66 -11.83
CA HIS A 19 -8.87 -12.19 -13.22
C HIS A 19 -9.67 -13.16 -14.07
N THR A 20 -9.56 -14.45 -13.78
CA THR A 20 -10.09 -15.56 -14.59
C THR A 20 -11.57 -15.81 -14.32
N LEU A 21 -11.95 -16.02 -13.06
CA LEU A 21 -13.31 -16.35 -12.67
C LEU A 21 -14.37 -15.37 -13.22
N PRO A 22 -14.22 -14.02 -13.12
CA PRO A 22 -15.25 -13.11 -13.62
C PRO A 22 -15.37 -13.16 -15.15
N ARG A 23 -14.29 -13.47 -15.87
CA ARG A 23 -14.30 -13.65 -17.33
C ARG A 23 -14.98 -14.94 -17.78
N LEU A 24 -15.14 -15.89 -16.87
CA LEU A 24 -15.94 -17.11 -17.07
C LEU A 24 -17.36 -16.97 -16.51
N GLY A 25 -17.73 -15.80 -15.99
CA GLY A 25 -19.05 -15.56 -15.37
C GLY A 25 -19.19 -16.14 -13.97
N HIS A 26 -18.09 -16.51 -13.31
CA HIS A 26 -18.08 -17.05 -11.95
C HIS A 26 -17.81 -15.95 -10.92
N HIS A 27 -18.45 -16.09 -9.76
CA HIS A 27 -18.32 -15.21 -8.61
C HIS A 27 -18.19 -16.04 -7.33
N GLY A 28 -17.65 -15.45 -6.25
CA GLY A 28 -17.30 -16.19 -5.05
C GLY A 28 -16.31 -15.48 -4.15
N LEU A 29 -16.04 -16.09 -3.00
CA LEU A 29 -14.93 -15.76 -2.12
C LEU A 29 -13.81 -16.77 -2.34
N ILE A 30 -12.62 -16.30 -2.70
CA ILE A 30 -11.42 -17.12 -2.80
C ILE A 30 -10.52 -16.80 -1.61
N LEU A 31 -10.02 -17.83 -0.92
CA LEU A 31 -9.01 -17.72 0.13
C LEU A 31 -7.75 -18.45 -0.35
N LEU A 32 -6.61 -17.76 -0.36
CA LEU A 32 -5.35 -18.33 -0.83
C LEU A 32 -4.13 -17.60 -0.28
N ARG A 33 -2.96 -18.24 -0.38
CA ARG A 33 -1.66 -17.60 -0.21
C ARG A 33 -0.71 -18.00 -1.33
N PRO A 34 0.18 -17.11 -1.78
CA PRO A 34 1.21 -17.48 -2.74
C PRO A 34 2.26 -18.37 -2.05
N SER A 35 2.73 -19.39 -2.76
CA SER A 35 3.78 -20.32 -2.29
C SER A 35 5.17 -19.72 -2.35
N THR A 36 5.39 -18.70 -3.19
CA THR A 36 6.67 -18.00 -3.35
C THR A 36 6.46 -16.48 -3.38
N PRO A 37 7.44 -15.69 -2.96
CA PRO A 37 7.33 -14.25 -2.98
C PRO A 37 7.36 -13.67 -4.39
N TYR A 38 6.71 -12.53 -4.57
CA TYR A 38 6.74 -11.72 -5.78
C TYR A 38 6.39 -10.28 -5.46
N PHE A 39 6.63 -9.39 -6.42
CA PHE A 39 6.30 -7.98 -6.31
C PHE A 39 5.22 -7.60 -7.31
N CYS A 40 4.21 -6.87 -6.84
CA CYS A 40 3.07 -6.51 -7.67
C CYS A 40 2.86 -4.99 -7.73
N ILE A 41 2.81 -4.46 -8.95
CA ILE A 41 2.45 -3.06 -9.22
C ILE A 41 0.99 -2.94 -9.64
N GLY A 42 0.35 -1.83 -9.26
CA GLY A 42 -1.02 -1.52 -9.65
C GLY A 42 -1.14 -1.15 -11.14
N TYR A 43 -2.36 -1.26 -11.68
CA TYR A 43 -2.64 -1.10 -13.11
C TYR A 43 -2.10 0.19 -13.73
N HIS A 44 -2.13 1.32 -13.00
CA HIS A 44 -1.75 2.65 -13.49
C HIS A 44 -0.33 3.09 -13.14
N GLN A 45 0.46 2.25 -12.44
CA GLN A 45 1.81 2.60 -12.02
C GLN A 45 2.85 2.43 -13.13
N ASP A 46 3.98 3.12 -13.04
CA ASP A 46 5.09 2.96 -13.98
C ASP A 46 6.16 2.07 -13.33
N VAL A 47 6.43 0.89 -13.91
CA VAL A 47 7.35 -0.08 -13.29
C VAL A 47 8.74 0.50 -13.10
N GLU A 48 9.20 1.37 -14.01
CA GLU A 48 10.52 1.99 -13.93
C GLU A 48 10.58 3.05 -12.84
N GLN A 49 9.46 3.64 -12.43
CA GLN A 49 9.42 4.59 -11.32
C GLN A 49 9.30 3.92 -9.96
N GLU A 50 8.64 2.76 -9.90
CA GLU A 50 8.27 2.11 -8.64
C GLU A 50 9.26 1.03 -8.21
N VAL A 51 9.93 0.35 -9.16
CA VAL A 51 10.64 -0.91 -8.89
C VAL A 51 12.10 -0.84 -9.32
N ASP A 52 12.98 -1.31 -8.44
CA ASP A 52 14.36 -1.64 -8.79
C ASP A 52 14.37 -2.99 -9.54
N VAL A 53 14.14 -2.91 -10.84
CA VAL A 53 14.04 -4.09 -11.72
C VAL A 53 15.36 -4.89 -11.73
N ALA A 54 16.52 -4.21 -11.59
CA ALA A 54 17.81 -4.88 -11.57
C ALA A 54 17.95 -5.75 -10.31
N TYR A 55 17.63 -5.19 -9.14
CA TYR A 55 17.59 -5.93 -7.87
C TYR A 55 16.64 -7.14 -7.95
N CYS A 56 15.42 -6.94 -8.47
CA CYS A 56 14.46 -8.04 -8.62
C CYS A 56 14.99 -9.17 -9.52
N ARG A 57 15.66 -8.84 -10.63
CA ARG A 57 16.27 -9.82 -11.52
C ARG A 57 17.40 -10.60 -10.85
N GLU A 58 18.29 -9.91 -10.14
CA GLU A 58 19.41 -10.53 -9.41
C GLU A 58 18.91 -11.48 -8.31
N HIS A 59 17.87 -11.07 -7.58
CA HIS A 59 17.29 -11.84 -6.49
C HIS A 59 16.16 -12.79 -6.89
N HIS A 60 15.91 -12.96 -8.19
CA HIS A 60 14.89 -13.86 -8.74
C HIS A 60 13.48 -13.59 -8.19
N ILE A 61 13.13 -12.32 -8.00
CA ILE A 61 11.82 -11.88 -7.51
C ILE A 61 10.96 -11.50 -8.72
N PRO A 62 9.86 -12.24 -9.01
CA PRO A 62 8.98 -11.92 -10.12
C PRO A 62 8.32 -10.55 -9.91
N ILE A 63 8.17 -9.79 -10.99
CA ILE A 63 7.42 -8.52 -11.00
C ILE A 63 6.17 -8.71 -11.85
N PHE A 64 5.01 -8.34 -11.31
CA PHE A 64 3.73 -8.51 -11.98
C PHE A 64 2.89 -7.23 -11.96
N ARG A 65 2.30 -6.86 -13.09
CA ARG A 65 1.29 -5.80 -13.18
C ARG A 65 -0.11 -6.41 -13.14
N ARG A 66 -0.90 -6.05 -12.12
CA ARG A 66 -2.30 -6.47 -12.00
C ARG A 66 -3.25 -5.43 -12.59
N GLU A 67 -4.44 -5.88 -13.03
CA GLU A 67 -5.55 -5.00 -13.42
C GLU A 67 -6.28 -4.35 -12.22
N VAL A 68 -5.89 -4.69 -11.00
CA VAL A 68 -6.43 -4.09 -9.78
C VAL A 68 -5.70 -2.80 -9.43
N GLY A 69 -6.43 -1.82 -8.92
CA GLY A 69 -5.86 -0.58 -8.40
C GLY A 69 -4.98 -0.79 -7.14
N GLY A 70 -4.62 0.33 -6.52
CA GLY A 70 -3.71 0.34 -5.37
C GLY A 70 -2.24 0.49 -5.77
N GLY A 71 -1.38 0.55 -4.75
CA GLY A 71 0.06 0.79 -4.93
C GLY A 71 0.87 -0.47 -5.18
N ALA A 72 2.19 -0.27 -5.25
CA ALA A 72 3.17 -1.33 -5.38
C ALA A 72 3.29 -2.07 -4.04
N VAL A 73 3.36 -3.40 -4.07
CA VAL A 73 3.30 -4.23 -2.87
C VAL A 73 4.10 -5.52 -3.03
N TYR A 74 4.81 -5.89 -1.95
CA TYR A 74 5.47 -7.18 -1.79
C TYR A 74 4.48 -8.22 -1.24
N LEU A 75 4.41 -9.38 -1.88
CA LEU A 75 3.43 -10.42 -1.57
C LEU A 75 4.15 -11.75 -1.40
N ASP A 76 3.82 -12.49 -0.34
CA ASP A 76 4.46 -13.75 0.02
C ASP A 76 3.51 -14.67 0.80
N GLY A 77 4.01 -15.84 1.21
CA GLY A 77 3.24 -16.86 1.91
C GLY A 77 2.90 -16.54 3.37
N GLN A 78 3.32 -15.38 3.88
CA GLN A 78 3.03 -14.88 5.24
C GLN A 78 1.77 -14.00 5.28
N GLN A 79 0.96 -14.05 4.22
CA GLN A 79 -0.25 -13.26 4.07
C GLN A 79 -1.38 -14.16 3.54
N LEU A 80 -2.52 -14.18 4.23
CA LEU A 80 -3.75 -14.81 3.76
C LEU A 80 -4.49 -13.80 2.90
N PHE A 81 -4.63 -14.05 1.61
CA PHE A 81 -5.42 -13.21 0.73
C PHE A 81 -6.85 -13.71 0.64
N PHE A 82 -7.78 -12.77 0.70
CA PHE A 82 -9.15 -12.98 0.25
C PHE A 82 -9.37 -12.23 -1.06
N GLN A 83 -10.12 -12.84 -1.96
CA GLN A 83 -10.50 -12.27 -3.24
C GLN A 83 -12.00 -12.47 -3.36
N LEU A 84 -12.76 -11.39 -3.23
CA LEU A 84 -14.21 -11.40 -3.33
C LEU A 84 -14.61 -10.89 -4.70
N ILE A 85 -15.34 -11.72 -5.44
CA ILE A 85 -15.82 -11.44 -6.79
C ILE A 85 -17.33 -11.38 -6.72
N LEU A 86 -17.91 -10.25 -7.12
CA LEU A 86 -19.35 -10.00 -7.12
C LEU A 86 -19.79 -9.54 -8.51
N PRO A 87 -20.92 -10.03 -9.04
CA PRO A 87 -21.55 -9.41 -10.20
C PRO A 87 -21.82 -7.92 -9.93
N ARG A 88 -21.71 -7.06 -10.94
CA ARG A 88 -21.87 -5.60 -10.75
C ARG A 88 -23.26 -5.23 -10.23
N GLU A 89 -24.28 -5.99 -10.59
CA GLU A 89 -25.66 -5.86 -10.14
C GLU A 89 -25.90 -6.35 -8.71
N HIS A 90 -24.92 -7.01 -8.08
CA HIS A 90 -25.05 -7.45 -6.70
C HIS A 90 -25.26 -6.23 -5.77
N PRO A 91 -26.20 -6.27 -4.79
CA PRO A 91 -26.50 -5.12 -3.94
C PRO A 91 -25.28 -4.55 -3.20
N LEU A 92 -24.34 -5.40 -2.78
CA LEU A 92 -23.08 -4.96 -2.16
C LEU A 92 -22.15 -4.24 -3.16
N ALA A 93 -22.19 -4.60 -4.45
CA ALA A 93 -21.36 -4.01 -5.50
C ALA A 93 -21.98 -2.72 -6.08
N ALA A 94 -23.31 -2.62 -6.12
CA ALA A 94 -24.07 -1.50 -6.68
C ALA A 94 -24.20 -0.27 -5.74
N GLN A 95 -23.21 -0.05 -4.85
CA GLN A 95 -23.18 1.03 -3.88
C GLN A 95 -22.06 2.04 -4.16
N THR A 96 -22.02 3.13 -3.38
CA THR A 96 -20.86 4.03 -3.39
C THR A 96 -19.61 3.28 -2.95
N LYS A 97 -18.43 3.69 -3.43
CA LYS A 97 -17.17 3.00 -3.10
C LYS A 97 -16.88 3.04 -1.59
N GLU A 98 -17.29 4.10 -0.89
CA GLU A 98 -17.11 4.23 0.56
C GLU A 98 -17.95 3.19 1.31
N ARG A 99 -19.23 3.02 0.96
CA ARG A 99 -20.09 2.00 1.56
C ARG A 99 -19.63 0.59 1.21
N PHE A 100 -19.20 0.39 -0.04
CA PHE A 100 -18.61 -0.88 -0.49
C PHE A 100 -17.43 -1.30 0.39
N TYR A 101 -16.45 -0.43 0.62
CA TYR A 101 -15.32 -0.74 1.51
C TYR A 101 -15.75 -0.90 2.96
N GLN A 102 -16.61 -0.02 3.48
CA GLN A 102 -17.07 -0.10 4.86
C GLN A 102 -17.74 -1.45 5.16
N GLN A 103 -18.62 -1.92 4.28
CA GLN A 103 -19.35 -3.18 4.49
C GLN A 103 -18.46 -4.40 4.27
N LEU A 104 -17.58 -4.38 3.26
CA LEU A 104 -16.79 -5.56 2.89
C LEU A 104 -15.48 -5.69 3.67
N LEU A 105 -15.04 -4.64 4.37
CA LEU A 105 -13.93 -4.71 5.33
C LEU A 105 -14.39 -4.99 6.76
N GLU A 106 -15.69 -4.92 7.05
CA GLU A 106 -16.22 -5.32 8.36
C GLU A 106 -15.93 -6.79 8.70
N PRO A 107 -16.10 -7.77 7.79
CA PRO A 107 -15.67 -9.15 8.05
C PRO A 107 -14.19 -9.28 8.43
N VAL A 108 -13.33 -8.47 7.80
CA VAL A 108 -11.89 -8.46 8.08
C VAL A 108 -11.61 -7.92 9.48
N VAL A 109 -12.28 -6.82 9.86
CA VAL A 109 -12.20 -6.25 11.23
C VAL A 109 -12.65 -7.27 12.27
N GLN A 110 -13.79 -7.93 12.04
CA GLN A 110 -14.32 -8.92 12.97
C GLN A 110 -13.43 -10.16 13.07
N THR A 111 -12.77 -10.55 11.97
CA THR A 111 -11.79 -11.64 11.98
C THR A 111 -10.59 -11.30 12.87
N TYR A 112 -10.04 -10.09 12.75
CA TYR A 112 -8.97 -9.62 13.63
C TYR A 112 -9.40 -9.57 15.10
N LYS A 113 -10.60 -9.06 15.39
CA LYS A 113 -11.15 -9.02 16.75
C LYS A 113 -11.36 -10.41 17.34
N ALA A 114 -11.82 -11.38 16.54
CA ALA A 114 -11.97 -12.77 16.96
C ALA A 114 -10.62 -13.41 17.32
N MET A 115 -9.52 -12.96 16.70
CA MET A 115 -8.15 -13.35 17.06
C MET A 115 -7.57 -12.57 18.26
N GLY A 116 -8.32 -11.62 18.83
CA GLY A 116 -7.88 -10.78 19.96
C GLY A 116 -7.18 -9.49 19.56
N ILE A 117 -7.24 -9.07 18.30
CA ILE A 117 -6.63 -7.82 17.82
C ILE A 117 -7.71 -6.74 17.64
N ASP A 118 -7.70 -5.75 18.52
CA ASP A 118 -8.58 -4.59 18.38
C ASP A 118 -8.17 -3.71 17.19
N CYS A 119 -9.06 -3.63 16.22
CA CYS A 119 -8.91 -2.80 15.03
C CYS A 119 -10.25 -2.23 14.56
N ARG A 120 -10.18 -1.32 13.59
CA ARG A 120 -11.34 -0.70 12.95
C ARG A 120 -11.05 -0.37 11.49
N TYR A 121 -12.12 -0.28 10.72
CA TYR A 121 -12.07 0.31 9.38
C TYR A 121 -11.64 1.79 9.46
N LYS A 122 -10.76 2.17 8.54
CA LYS A 122 -10.34 3.55 8.29
C LYS A 122 -10.58 3.85 6.80
N PRO A 123 -11.46 4.81 6.47
CA PRO A 123 -11.62 5.27 5.10
C PRO A 123 -10.28 5.69 4.48
N VAL A 124 -10.06 5.43 3.19
CA VAL A 124 -11.04 4.88 2.23
C VAL A 124 -11.12 3.35 2.25
N ASN A 125 -10.03 2.64 2.59
CA ASN A 125 -9.94 1.21 2.35
C ASN A 125 -8.94 0.48 3.26
N ASP A 126 -8.60 1.04 4.41
CA ASP A 126 -7.65 0.44 5.34
C ASP A 126 -8.34 -0.16 6.57
N VAL A 127 -7.72 -1.17 7.18
CA VAL A 127 -8.02 -1.62 8.53
C VAL A 127 -6.84 -1.23 9.42
N ILE A 128 -7.11 -0.54 10.52
CA ILE A 128 -6.09 -0.05 11.44
C ILE A 128 -6.29 -0.56 12.87
N THR A 129 -5.20 -0.85 13.56
CA THR A 129 -5.16 -1.14 15.00
C THR A 129 -5.58 0.08 15.83
N THR A 130 -5.78 -0.10 17.14
CA THR A 130 -6.05 1.01 18.08
C THR A 130 -4.92 2.04 18.12
N GLN A 131 -3.67 1.64 17.87
CA GLN A 131 -2.53 2.55 17.74
C GLN A 131 -2.44 3.23 16.36
N GLY A 132 -3.41 3.00 15.48
CA GLY A 132 -3.49 3.64 14.15
C GLY A 132 -2.58 3.02 13.10
N ARG A 133 -2.04 1.83 13.33
CA ARG A 133 -1.20 1.08 12.37
C ARG A 133 -2.06 0.26 11.44
N LYS A 134 -1.82 0.34 10.14
CA LYS A 134 -2.52 -0.46 9.13
C LYS A 134 -2.14 -1.94 9.26
N ILE A 135 -3.14 -2.81 9.29
CA ILE A 135 -2.96 -4.27 9.46
C ILE A 135 -3.62 -5.08 8.33
N SER A 136 -4.19 -4.43 7.31
CA SER A 136 -4.69 -5.09 6.11
C SER A 136 -4.52 -4.19 4.90
N GLY A 137 -4.00 -4.74 3.81
CA GLY A 137 -3.95 -4.09 2.50
C GLY A 137 -5.16 -4.50 1.66
N THR A 138 -5.75 -3.55 0.94
CA THR A 138 -6.91 -3.82 0.08
C THR A 138 -6.81 -3.07 -1.25
N GLY A 139 -7.45 -3.62 -2.27
CA GLY A 139 -7.61 -2.98 -3.56
C GLY A 139 -8.85 -3.52 -4.25
N ALA A 140 -9.48 -2.69 -5.08
CA ALA A 140 -10.64 -3.10 -5.85
C ALA A 140 -10.52 -2.70 -7.32
N ALA A 141 -11.23 -3.42 -8.18
CA ALA A 141 -11.36 -3.12 -9.60
C ALA A 141 -12.65 -3.69 -10.18
N GLU A 142 -12.92 -3.30 -11.41
CA GLU A 142 -14.02 -3.84 -12.21
C GLU A 142 -13.44 -4.65 -13.36
N ILE A 143 -13.80 -5.92 -13.45
CA ILE A 143 -13.28 -6.87 -14.43
C ILE A 143 -14.45 -7.66 -14.99
N ALA A 144 -14.62 -7.63 -16.32
CA ALA A 144 -15.61 -8.43 -17.04
C ALA A 144 -17.02 -8.41 -16.40
N GLY A 145 -17.54 -7.21 -16.10
CA GLY A 145 -18.88 -7.05 -15.51
C GLY A 145 -18.98 -7.39 -14.00
N HIS A 146 -17.86 -7.66 -13.34
CA HIS A 146 -17.80 -7.95 -11.91
C HIS A 146 -17.01 -6.89 -11.15
N VAL A 147 -17.34 -6.68 -9.88
CA VAL A 147 -16.54 -5.93 -8.92
C VAL A 147 -15.70 -6.90 -8.10
N ILE A 148 -14.40 -6.66 -8.08
CA ILE A 148 -13.42 -7.52 -7.40
C ILE A 148 -12.85 -6.71 -6.24
N LEU A 149 -12.92 -7.25 -5.03
CA LEU A 149 -12.20 -6.76 -3.86
C LEU A 149 -11.15 -7.79 -3.46
N VAL A 150 -9.89 -7.37 -3.47
CA VAL A 150 -8.78 -8.16 -2.96
C VAL A 150 -8.29 -7.51 -1.67
N GLY A 151 -8.04 -8.32 -0.65
CA GLY A 151 -7.34 -7.87 0.54
C GLY A 151 -6.65 -9.01 1.26
N ASN A 152 -6.09 -8.73 2.44
CA ASN A 152 -5.37 -9.76 3.19
C ASN A 152 -5.53 -9.67 4.71
N LEU A 153 -5.24 -10.79 5.37
CA LEU A 153 -4.75 -10.83 6.73
C LEU A 153 -3.22 -10.97 6.69
N ILE A 154 -2.51 -10.12 7.43
CA ILE A 154 -1.05 -10.05 7.40
C ILE A 154 -0.52 -10.80 8.62
N ALA A 155 -0.16 -12.08 8.44
CA ALA A 155 0.42 -12.88 9.52
C ALA A 155 1.80 -12.33 9.92
N ASP A 156 2.66 -12.08 8.94
CA ASP A 156 3.93 -11.35 9.08
C ASP A 156 4.26 -10.59 7.79
N PHE A 157 5.24 -9.70 7.81
CA PHE A 157 5.61 -8.91 6.63
C PHE A 157 7.11 -8.61 6.55
N ASN A 158 7.71 -8.85 5.38
CA ASN A 158 9.13 -8.56 5.15
C ASN A 158 9.34 -7.09 4.72
N TYR A 159 9.45 -6.22 5.72
CA TYR A 159 9.67 -4.78 5.51
C TYR A 159 10.97 -4.50 4.74
N GLU A 160 12.05 -5.23 5.01
CA GLU A 160 13.34 -5.05 4.35
C GLU A 160 13.26 -5.36 2.85
N MET A 161 12.63 -6.48 2.51
CA MET A 161 12.46 -6.86 1.11
C MET A 161 11.57 -5.86 0.36
N MET A 162 10.47 -5.44 0.98
CA MET A 162 9.59 -4.40 0.42
C MET A 162 10.37 -3.12 0.12
N THR A 163 11.18 -2.63 1.07
CA THR A 163 11.92 -1.37 0.86
C THR A 163 13.09 -1.50 -0.09
N ARG A 164 13.73 -2.67 -0.18
CA ARG A 164 14.80 -2.94 -1.16
C ARG A 164 14.29 -2.96 -2.60
N ILE A 165 13.12 -3.56 -2.83
CA ILE A 165 12.51 -3.65 -4.16
C ILE A 165 12.03 -2.28 -4.66
N LEU A 166 11.57 -1.39 -3.77
CA LEU A 166 11.13 -0.06 -4.18
C LEU A 166 12.29 0.73 -4.80
N ARG A 167 12.02 1.34 -5.96
CA ARG A 167 12.97 2.27 -6.58
C ARG A 167 12.95 3.60 -5.85
N VAL A 168 13.90 3.74 -4.96
CA VAL A 168 14.10 4.96 -4.16
C VAL A 168 15.25 5.80 -4.73
N PRO A 169 15.24 7.12 -4.52
CA PRO A 169 16.27 8.03 -5.07
C PRO A 169 17.65 7.85 -4.41
N ASP A 170 17.68 7.53 -3.12
CA ASP A 170 18.90 7.37 -2.32
C ASP A 170 18.62 6.51 -1.06
N GLU A 171 19.66 6.06 -0.37
CA GLU A 171 19.52 5.23 0.84
C GLU A 171 18.86 5.96 2.01
N LYS A 172 19.04 7.28 2.13
CA LYS A 172 18.36 8.07 3.16
C LYS A 172 16.84 8.03 2.98
N TYR A 173 16.36 8.07 1.73
CA TYR A 173 14.95 7.85 1.41
C TYR A 173 14.52 6.43 1.76
N ARG A 174 15.33 5.42 1.43
CA ARG A 174 15.03 4.01 1.76
C ARG A 174 14.83 3.80 3.25
N ASP A 175 15.75 4.33 4.06
CA ASP A 175 15.71 4.23 5.52
C ASP A 175 14.45 4.89 6.09
N LYS A 176 14.07 6.06 5.56
CA LYS A 176 12.84 6.75 6.00
C LYS A 176 11.58 5.98 5.59
N VAL A 177 11.56 5.36 4.40
CA VAL A 177 10.46 4.46 4.00
C VAL A 177 10.39 3.25 4.92
N PHE A 178 11.53 2.61 5.22
CA PHE A 178 11.60 1.44 6.08
C PHE A 178 11.10 1.75 7.50
N LYS A 179 11.58 2.85 8.08
CA LYS A 179 11.13 3.32 9.40
C LYS A 179 9.63 3.63 9.39
N SER A 180 9.15 4.37 8.39
CA SER A 180 7.73 4.72 8.28
C SER A 180 6.82 3.49 8.11
N MET A 181 7.23 2.49 7.33
CA MET A 181 6.52 1.22 7.22
C MET A 181 6.48 0.49 8.56
N THR A 182 7.63 0.38 9.24
CA THR A 182 7.72 -0.29 10.54
C THR A 182 6.88 0.41 11.62
N GLU A 183 6.76 1.73 11.57
CA GLU A 183 5.96 2.50 12.52
C GLU A 183 4.46 2.45 12.23
N ASN A 184 4.06 2.47 10.95
CA ASN A 184 2.66 2.67 10.55
C ASN A 184 1.96 1.39 10.04
N LEU A 185 2.67 0.28 9.85
CA LEU A 185 2.09 -1.01 9.52
C LEU A 185 2.16 -1.97 10.71
N SER A 186 1.27 -2.95 10.76
CA SER A 186 1.32 -4.03 11.73
C SER A 186 0.94 -5.37 11.12
N THR A 187 1.16 -6.43 11.90
CA THR A 187 0.95 -7.83 11.54
C THR A 187 0.34 -8.57 12.73
N ILE A 188 -0.27 -9.73 12.49
CA ILE A 188 -0.80 -10.58 13.56
C ILE A 188 0.30 -10.96 14.54
N LYS A 189 1.48 -11.36 14.02
CA LYS A 189 2.64 -11.70 14.85
C LYS A 189 3.07 -10.56 15.76
N ARG A 190 3.01 -9.31 15.26
CA ARG A 190 3.39 -8.13 16.04
C ARG A 190 2.40 -7.82 17.16
N GLU A 191 1.11 -8.02 16.93
CA GLU A 191 0.07 -7.72 17.92
C GLU A 191 -0.10 -8.84 18.96
N LEU A 192 0.07 -10.10 18.57
CA LEU A 192 -0.18 -11.26 19.45
C LEU A 192 1.08 -11.97 19.95
N GLY A 193 2.25 -11.71 19.34
CA GLY A 193 3.49 -12.47 19.61
C GLY A 193 3.53 -13.87 18.99
N ALA A 194 2.40 -14.35 18.45
CA ALA A 194 2.26 -15.60 17.74
C ALA A 194 1.34 -15.41 16.52
N VAL A 195 1.31 -16.41 15.63
CA VAL A 195 0.45 -16.42 14.45
C VAL A 195 -0.45 -17.65 14.53
N PRO A 196 -1.79 -17.50 14.44
CA PRO A 196 -2.70 -18.63 14.30
C PRO A 196 -2.38 -19.44 13.04
N THR A 197 -2.85 -20.68 13.01
CA THR A 197 -2.69 -21.54 11.83
C THR A 197 -3.44 -20.99 10.62
N TRP A 198 -3.06 -21.45 9.44
CA TRP A 198 -3.74 -21.08 8.20
C TRP A 198 -5.23 -21.43 8.27
N GLU A 199 -5.53 -22.64 8.73
CA GLU A 199 -6.86 -23.20 8.82
C GLU A 199 -7.74 -22.40 9.79
N GLU A 200 -7.19 -21.96 10.92
CA GLU A 200 -7.89 -21.08 11.86
C GLU A 200 -8.20 -19.72 11.23
N MET A 201 -7.21 -19.10 10.58
CA MET A 201 -7.42 -17.80 9.93
C MET A 201 -8.42 -17.88 8.76
N SER A 202 -8.34 -18.92 7.92
CA SER A 202 -9.24 -19.09 6.78
C SER A 202 -10.66 -19.39 7.23
N ALA A 203 -10.84 -20.25 8.24
CA ALA A 203 -12.14 -20.57 8.82
C ALA A 203 -12.81 -19.36 9.46
N LEU A 204 -12.07 -18.58 10.26
CA LEU A 204 -12.58 -17.35 10.86
C LEU A 204 -12.99 -16.34 9.78
N LEU A 205 -12.12 -16.11 8.78
CA LEU A 205 -12.39 -15.16 7.71
C LEU A 205 -13.62 -15.56 6.89
N ALA A 206 -13.74 -16.84 6.51
CA ALA A 206 -14.91 -17.37 5.82
C ALA A 206 -16.19 -17.21 6.65
N SER A 207 -16.13 -17.50 7.95
CA SER A 207 -17.26 -17.35 8.87
C SER A 207 -17.72 -15.89 8.96
N GLU A 208 -16.80 -14.93 9.08
CA GLU A 208 -17.16 -13.51 9.13
C GLU A 208 -17.72 -13.00 7.80
N PHE A 209 -17.17 -13.45 6.66
CA PHE A 209 -17.75 -13.12 5.35
C PHE A 209 -19.15 -13.72 5.16
N ALA A 210 -19.40 -14.93 5.67
CA ALA A 210 -20.70 -15.58 5.57
C ALA A 210 -21.83 -14.77 6.25
N LYS A 211 -21.52 -14.01 7.32
CA LYS A 211 -22.48 -13.12 7.99
C LYS A 211 -22.96 -11.98 7.09
N VAL A 212 -22.15 -11.57 6.12
CA VAL A 212 -22.45 -10.46 5.19
C VAL A 212 -22.95 -10.98 3.83
N LEU A 213 -22.36 -12.05 3.33
CA LEU A 213 -22.64 -12.63 2.00
C LEU A 213 -23.73 -13.70 2.02
N GLY A 214 -24.15 -14.15 3.20
CA GLY A 214 -24.95 -15.35 3.37
C GLY A 214 -24.11 -16.64 3.30
N PRO A 215 -24.75 -17.82 3.30
CA PRO A 215 -24.06 -19.10 3.33
C PRO A 215 -23.01 -19.25 2.23
N LEU A 216 -21.82 -19.67 2.66
CA LEU A 216 -20.69 -19.98 1.80
C LEU A 216 -20.65 -21.50 1.57
N GLU A 217 -20.68 -21.90 0.30
CA GLU A 217 -20.62 -23.31 -0.10
C GLU A 217 -19.19 -23.63 -0.55
N PRO A 218 -18.45 -24.49 0.16
CA PRO A 218 -17.14 -24.95 -0.28
C PRO A 218 -17.22 -25.57 -1.67
N SER A 219 -16.31 -25.20 -2.56
CA SER A 219 -16.33 -25.67 -3.95
C SER A 219 -14.93 -25.70 -4.55
N ALA A 220 -14.70 -26.66 -5.45
CA ALA A 220 -13.51 -26.68 -6.29
C ALA A 220 -13.60 -25.59 -7.36
N LEU A 221 -12.46 -25.18 -7.91
CA LEU A 221 -12.44 -24.25 -9.04
C LEU A 221 -13.23 -24.84 -10.22
N PRO A 222 -14.07 -24.04 -10.90
CA PRO A 222 -14.83 -24.51 -12.06
C PRO A 222 -13.94 -25.02 -13.20
N GLU A 223 -14.54 -25.83 -14.08
CA GLU A 223 -13.89 -26.24 -15.32
C GLU A 223 -13.57 -25.01 -16.20
N GLY A 224 -12.51 -25.12 -17.01
CA GLY A 224 -12.07 -24.03 -17.89
C GLY A 224 -11.24 -22.93 -17.22
N VAL A 225 -11.18 -22.87 -15.87
CA VAL A 225 -10.33 -21.90 -15.14
C VAL A 225 -8.87 -22.01 -15.58
N GLN A 226 -8.32 -23.22 -15.68
CA GLN A 226 -6.93 -23.41 -16.09
C GLN A 226 -6.65 -22.87 -17.50
N ALA A 227 -7.50 -23.21 -18.48
CA ALA A 227 -7.36 -22.75 -19.86
C ALA A 227 -7.43 -21.22 -19.96
N LYS A 228 -8.37 -20.59 -19.25
CA LYS A 228 -8.49 -19.12 -19.23
C LYS A 228 -7.33 -18.46 -18.48
N ARG A 229 -6.82 -19.10 -17.42
CA ARG A 229 -5.63 -18.66 -16.69
C ARG A 229 -4.39 -18.68 -17.58
N ASP A 230 -4.22 -19.71 -18.41
CA ASP A 230 -3.11 -19.80 -19.38
C ASP A 230 -3.22 -18.74 -20.49
N GLU A 231 -4.43 -18.49 -20.99
CA GLU A 231 -4.71 -17.41 -21.95
C GLU A 231 -4.31 -16.03 -21.38
N LEU A 232 -4.76 -15.72 -20.16
CA LEU A 232 -4.43 -14.45 -19.50
C LEU A 232 -2.94 -14.36 -19.15
N TRP A 233 -2.31 -15.48 -18.78
CA TRP A 233 -0.89 -15.51 -18.50
C TRP A 233 -0.06 -15.13 -19.73
N ALA A 234 -0.41 -15.68 -20.91
CA ALA A 234 0.27 -15.35 -22.16
C ALA A 234 0.26 -13.84 -22.48
N GLN A 235 -0.75 -13.11 -21.99
CA GLN A 235 -0.81 -11.65 -22.08
C GLN A 235 -0.06 -10.97 -20.94
N PHE A 236 -0.32 -11.33 -19.69
CA PHE A 236 0.15 -10.60 -18.51
C PHE A 236 1.62 -10.86 -18.17
N SER A 237 2.22 -11.93 -18.68
CA SER A 237 3.64 -12.23 -18.48
C SER A 237 4.57 -11.49 -19.46
N THR A 238 4.02 -10.66 -20.36
CA THR A 238 4.80 -9.95 -21.37
C THR A 238 5.44 -8.69 -20.82
N ASP A 239 6.60 -8.32 -21.34
CA ASP A 239 7.23 -7.02 -21.06
C ASP A 239 6.32 -5.88 -21.52
N GLU A 240 5.61 -6.02 -22.63
CA GLU A 240 4.65 -5.01 -23.09
C GLU A 240 3.59 -4.71 -22.02
N TRP A 241 3.06 -5.75 -21.37
CA TRP A 241 2.12 -5.59 -20.27
C TRP A 241 2.78 -4.98 -19.04
N LEU A 242 3.94 -5.50 -18.61
CA LEU A 242 4.64 -5.02 -17.41
C LEU A 242 5.04 -3.54 -17.55
N TYR A 243 5.56 -3.14 -18.70
CA TYR A 243 6.07 -1.79 -19.00
C TYR A 243 5.02 -0.87 -19.64
N LYS A 244 3.74 -1.27 -19.66
CA LYS A 244 2.64 -0.41 -20.10
C LYS A 244 2.73 0.97 -19.45
N ARG A 245 2.61 2.03 -20.26
CA ARG A 245 2.82 3.42 -19.83
C ARG A 245 1.89 3.77 -18.67
N GLY A 246 2.48 3.91 -17.48
CA GLY A 246 1.81 4.39 -16.28
C GLY A 246 1.70 5.90 -16.22
N ARG A 247 1.05 6.41 -15.17
CA ARG A 247 1.12 7.84 -14.84
C ARG A 247 2.51 8.14 -14.28
N ARG A 248 3.34 8.85 -15.05
CA ARG A 248 4.62 9.36 -14.53
C ARG A 248 4.35 10.51 -13.58
N GLN A 249 4.77 10.35 -12.33
CA GLN A 249 4.66 11.41 -11.34
C GLN A 249 5.94 12.24 -11.33
N ALA A 250 5.80 13.56 -11.27
CA ALA A 250 6.93 14.48 -11.09
C ALA A 250 7.49 14.42 -9.66
N GLU A 251 6.59 14.14 -8.71
CA GLU A 251 6.90 13.94 -7.30
C GLU A 251 7.07 12.45 -6.99
N ARG A 252 8.09 12.10 -6.19
CA ARG A 252 8.24 10.74 -5.67
C ARG A 252 7.56 10.61 -4.32
N ALA A 253 6.41 9.95 -4.31
CA ALA A 253 5.63 9.66 -3.12
C ALA A 253 5.41 8.14 -2.96
N VAL A 254 5.81 7.57 -1.83
CA VAL A 254 5.51 6.18 -1.45
C VAL A 254 4.39 6.19 -0.42
N LYS A 255 3.21 5.68 -0.80
CA LYS A 255 2.07 5.52 0.10
C LYS A 255 2.30 4.36 1.07
N ILE A 256 2.18 4.63 2.37
CA ILE A 256 2.36 3.65 3.44
C ILE A 256 1.00 3.18 3.96
N ALA A 257 0.11 4.12 4.29
CA ALA A 257 -1.24 3.86 4.77
C ALA A 257 -2.19 4.97 4.29
N ALA A 258 -3.49 4.83 4.52
CA ALA A 258 -4.47 5.88 4.29
C ALA A 258 -4.07 7.13 5.09
N GLY A 259 -3.87 8.23 4.39
CA GLY A 259 -3.39 9.49 4.97
C GLY A 259 -1.93 9.44 5.44
N THR A 260 -1.10 8.46 5.02
CA THR A 260 0.32 8.41 5.37
C THR A 260 1.20 8.05 4.17
N GLU A 261 2.16 8.91 3.85
CA GLU A 261 3.09 8.72 2.73
C GLU A 261 4.44 9.39 2.99
N VAL A 262 5.47 8.89 2.30
CA VAL A 262 6.82 9.45 2.31
C VAL A 262 7.05 10.18 0.99
N ARG A 263 7.39 11.47 1.06
CA ARG A 263 7.60 12.34 -0.10
C ARG A 263 9.06 12.79 -0.19
N GLN A 264 9.57 12.89 -1.41
CA GLN A 264 10.79 13.65 -1.69
C GLN A 264 10.49 14.69 -2.77
N ARG A 265 10.86 15.93 -2.46
CA ARG A 265 10.74 17.08 -3.37
C ARG A 265 12.06 17.82 -3.43
N MET A 266 12.29 18.49 -4.55
CA MET A 266 13.46 19.33 -4.78
C MET A 266 13.00 20.68 -5.33
N PHE A 267 13.62 21.76 -4.85
CA PHE A 267 13.34 23.13 -5.28
C PHE A 267 14.65 23.89 -5.43
N LYS A 268 14.88 24.53 -6.59
CA LYS A 268 16.07 25.38 -6.81
C LYS A 268 15.73 26.82 -6.45
N ALA A 269 16.18 27.27 -5.29
CA ALA A 269 16.15 28.67 -4.88
C ALA A 269 17.42 29.41 -5.35
N PRO A 270 17.43 30.76 -5.38
CA PRO A 270 18.62 31.53 -5.69
C PRO A 270 19.83 31.19 -4.80
N GLY A 271 19.59 30.90 -3.52
CA GLY A 271 20.60 30.52 -2.53
C GLY A 271 20.97 29.04 -2.49
N GLY A 272 20.37 28.21 -3.35
CA GLY A 272 20.67 26.77 -3.40
C GLY A 272 19.48 25.89 -3.78
N LEU A 273 19.78 24.67 -4.21
CA LEU A 273 18.89 23.53 -4.28
C LEU A 273 18.54 23.08 -2.86
N ILE A 274 17.24 23.05 -2.59
CA ILE A 274 16.63 22.49 -1.39
C ILE A 274 16.08 21.12 -1.78
N ARG A 275 16.37 20.09 -0.99
CA ARG A 275 15.80 18.75 -1.06
C ARG A 275 15.11 18.48 0.27
N ALA A 276 13.80 18.28 0.21
CA ALA A 276 13.01 17.85 1.35
C ALA A 276 12.66 16.37 1.23
N LEU A 277 12.87 15.62 2.31
CA LEU A 277 12.44 14.24 2.48
C LEU A 277 11.60 14.16 3.75
N PHE A 278 10.30 13.98 3.61
CA PHE A 278 9.36 14.11 4.73
C PHE A 278 8.23 13.09 4.70
N VAL A 279 7.69 12.77 5.87
CA VAL A 279 6.46 12.01 6.01
C VAL A 279 5.29 12.99 6.04
N VAL A 280 4.20 12.68 5.35
CA VAL A 280 2.91 13.37 5.53
C VAL A 280 1.97 12.40 6.22
N LYS A 281 1.38 12.80 7.36
CA LYS A 281 0.38 12.04 8.11
C LYS A 281 -0.84 12.91 8.41
N GLU A 282 -2.00 12.57 7.86
CA GLU A 282 -3.25 13.33 8.03
C GLU A 282 -3.10 14.84 7.74
N ASN A 283 -2.49 15.15 6.59
CA ASN A 283 -2.17 16.53 6.17
C ASN A 283 -1.20 17.29 7.09
N LYS A 284 -0.52 16.59 8.00
CA LYS A 284 0.54 17.15 8.86
C LYS A 284 1.90 16.59 8.48
N LEU A 285 2.93 17.39 8.68
CA LEU A 285 4.32 16.99 8.55
C LEU A 285 4.66 16.00 9.68
N GLY A 286 5.16 14.83 9.34
CA GLY A 286 5.86 13.93 10.26
C GLY A 286 7.35 14.21 10.21
N SER A 287 8.19 13.17 10.29
CA SER A 287 9.65 13.35 10.21
C SER A 287 10.06 14.11 8.96
N VAL A 288 10.54 15.34 9.13
CA VAL A 288 11.06 16.20 8.07
C VAL A 288 12.57 16.02 7.97
N SER A 289 13.12 16.07 6.77
CA SER A 289 14.54 16.35 6.61
C SER A 289 14.79 17.24 5.41
N LEU A 290 15.54 18.31 5.65
CA LEU A 290 15.94 19.31 4.70
C LEU A 290 17.45 19.14 4.44
N SER A 291 17.82 19.13 3.16
CA SER A 291 19.20 18.97 2.72
C SER A 291 19.39 19.70 1.41
N GLY A 292 20.63 19.98 1.01
CA GLY A 292 20.85 20.80 -0.18
C GLY A 292 22.22 21.44 -0.20
N ASP A 293 22.41 22.34 -1.16
CA ASP A 293 23.59 23.21 -1.27
C ASP A 293 23.28 24.65 -0.80
N PHE A 294 22.25 24.83 0.04
CA PHE A 294 21.89 26.09 0.68
C PHE A 294 22.59 26.28 2.03
N PHE A 295 22.66 27.53 2.49
CA PHE A 295 23.27 27.88 3.78
C PHE A 295 22.21 28.39 4.75
N ILE A 296 22.30 27.95 6.00
CA ILE A 296 21.53 28.44 7.16
C ILE A 296 22.53 28.74 8.28
N TYR A 297 22.36 29.89 8.92
CA TYR A 297 23.18 30.34 10.04
C TYR A 297 22.27 30.73 11.21
N PRO A 298 22.50 30.20 12.42
CA PRO A 298 23.48 29.15 12.77
C PRO A 298 23.14 27.78 12.14
N ALA A 299 24.16 27.00 11.73
CA ALA A 299 23.97 25.76 10.98
C ALA A 299 23.25 24.64 11.77
N ASP A 300 23.43 24.62 13.09
CA ASP A 300 22.76 23.73 14.03
C ASP A 300 21.24 23.94 14.08
N LYS A 301 20.74 25.11 13.66
CA LYS A 301 19.30 25.40 13.62
C LYS A 301 18.53 24.64 12.56
N LEU A 302 19.20 24.02 11.57
CA LEU A 302 18.49 23.21 10.58
C LEU A 302 17.81 22.00 11.21
N GLY A 303 18.50 21.27 12.10
CA GLY A 303 17.92 20.10 12.78
C GLY A 303 16.80 20.49 13.75
N GLU A 304 16.94 21.63 14.43
CA GLU A 304 15.87 22.18 15.29
C GLU A 304 14.65 22.60 14.46
N LEU A 305 14.84 23.21 13.27
CA LEU A 305 13.76 23.54 12.35
C LEU A 305 13.04 22.28 11.86
N GLU A 306 13.78 21.25 11.44
CA GLU A 306 13.22 19.96 11.03
C GLU A 306 12.31 19.39 12.13
N ALA A 307 12.77 19.43 13.38
CA ALA A 307 11.99 18.97 14.54
C ALA A 307 10.77 19.87 14.84
N ALA A 308 10.91 21.20 14.71
CA ALA A 308 9.81 22.15 14.94
C ALA A 308 8.68 22.01 13.90
N LEU A 309 8.99 21.47 12.72
CA LEU A 309 8.00 21.21 11.67
C LEU A 309 7.21 19.93 11.91
N GLU A 310 7.65 19.03 12.78
CA GLU A 310 6.92 17.80 13.09
C GLU A 310 5.57 18.14 13.78
N GLY A 311 4.48 17.63 13.22
CA GLY A 311 3.10 17.88 13.66
C GLY A 311 2.43 19.11 13.06
N VAL A 312 3.18 19.96 12.34
CA VAL A 312 2.64 21.16 11.68
C VAL A 312 1.77 20.76 10.48
N ALA A 313 0.60 21.40 10.31
CA ALA A 313 -0.24 21.17 9.14
C ALA A 313 0.49 21.68 7.87
N LEU A 314 0.37 20.96 6.75
CA LEU A 314 1.05 21.32 5.50
C LEU A 314 0.75 22.77 5.07
N GLU A 315 -0.50 23.20 5.21
CA GLU A 315 -0.92 24.58 4.90
C GLU A 315 -0.32 25.65 5.84
N GLN A 316 0.15 25.25 7.02
CA GLN A 316 0.77 26.13 8.02
C GLN A 316 2.31 26.05 7.99
N ALA A 317 2.89 25.24 7.10
CA ALA A 317 4.33 25.03 7.06
C ALA A 317 5.10 26.34 6.86
N GLU A 318 4.65 27.22 5.96
CA GLU A 318 5.28 28.53 5.72
C GLU A 318 5.30 29.40 6.98
N ALA A 319 4.14 29.57 7.62
CA ALA A 319 4.01 30.36 8.85
C ALA A 319 4.86 29.79 10.01
N ALA A 320 5.00 28.46 10.11
CA ALA A 320 5.84 27.83 11.10
C ALA A 320 7.34 28.07 10.85
N ILE A 321 7.78 27.99 9.59
CA ILE A 321 9.17 28.30 9.21
C ILE A 321 9.46 29.78 9.50
N ASP A 322 8.56 30.70 9.12
CA ASP A 322 8.70 32.13 9.39
C ASP A 322 8.85 32.42 10.89
N ALA A 323 7.96 31.84 11.71
CA ALA A 323 8.01 32.01 13.16
C ALA A 323 9.32 31.47 13.76
N PHE A 324 9.80 30.31 13.26
CA PHE A 324 11.05 29.71 13.71
C PHE A 324 12.27 30.55 13.34
N TYR A 325 12.29 31.08 12.11
CA TYR A 325 13.33 32.00 11.64
C TYR A 325 13.42 33.26 12.49
N ALA A 326 12.27 33.88 12.79
CA ALA A 326 12.19 35.09 13.62
C ALA A 326 12.65 34.82 15.06
N ALA A 327 12.20 33.71 15.66
CA ALA A 327 12.54 33.36 17.04
C ALA A 327 14.03 33.04 17.23
N ASN A 328 14.66 32.41 16.24
CA ASN A 328 16.05 31.94 16.32
C ASN A 328 17.05 32.86 15.60
N ARG A 329 16.59 33.97 15.02
CA ARG A 329 17.40 34.95 14.27
C ARG A 329 18.24 34.27 13.18
N ILE A 330 17.58 33.42 12.41
CA ILE A 330 18.22 32.66 11.33
C ILE A 330 18.53 33.57 10.15
N ASP A 331 19.75 33.48 9.63
CA ASP A 331 20.16 34.07 8.35
C ASP A 331 20.39 32.95 7.33
N SER A 332 19.82 33.08 6.13
CA SER A 332 19.98 32.10 5.05
C SER A 332 20.16 32.82 3.70
N PRO A 333 21.40 33.17 3.33
CA PRO A 333 21.67 33.98 2.14
C PRO A 333 21.08 33.39 0.86
N GLY A 334 20.24 34.16 0.17
CA GLY A 334 19.57 33.75 -1.08
C GLY A 334 18.42 32.76 -0.90
N LEU A 335 18.05 32.43 0.34
CA LEU A 335 16.96 31.53 0.68
C LEU A 335 15.95 32.23 1.57
N THR A 336 14.66 32.12 1.26
CA THR A 336 13.57 32.63 2.10
C THR A 336 12.84 31.49 2.81
N PRO A 337 12.17 31.76 3.94
CA PRO A 337 11.22 30.81 4.54
C PRO A 337 10.20 30.25 3.55
N ALA A 338 9.68 31.11 2.65
CA ALA A 338 8.77 30.71 1.59
C ALA A 338 9.39 29.69 0.62
N ASP A 339 10.69 29.77 0.33
CA ASP A 339 11.36 28.79 -0.53
C ASP A 339 11.48 27.41 0.15
N LEU A 340 11.74 27.39 1.46
CA LEU A 340 11.69 26.16 2.27
C LEU A 340 10.27 25.60 2.36
N ALA A 341 9.25 26.47 2.45
CA ALA A 341 7.86 26.04 2.47
C ALA A 341 7.42 25.45 1.12
N LYS A 342 7.83 26.05 0.00
CA LYS A 342 7.52 25.54 -1.35
C LYS A 342 7.91 24.08 -1.52
N VAL A 343 9.09 23.67 -1.04
CA VAL A 343 9.53 22.27 -1.18
C VAL A 343 8.72 21.28 -0.31
N LEU A 344 7.96 21.76 0.68
CA LEU A 344 7.09 20.94 1.53
C LEU A 344 5.63 20.93 1.06
N VAL A 345 5.17 22.02 0.43
CA VAL A 345 3.75 22.25 0.13
C VAL A 345 3.41 22.15 -1.35
N ALA A 346 4.29 22.58 -2.27
CA ALA A 346 4.02 22.72 -3.70
C ALA A 346 3.99 21.43 -4.52
#